data_AF-A0AAU3PQ36-F1
#
_entry.id   AF-A0AAU3PQ36-F1
#
_cell.length_a   1.000
_cell.length_b   1.000
_cell.length_c   1.000
_cell.angle_alpha   90.00
_cell.angle_beta   90.00
_cell.angle_gamma   90.00
#
_symmetry.space_group_name_H-M   'P 1'
#
loop_
_entity.id
_entity.type
_entity.pdbx_description
1 polymer ?
#
loop_
_entity_poly.entity_id
_entity_poly.type
_entity_poly.pdbx_seq_one_letter_code
_entity_poly.pdbx_strand_id
1 'polypeptide(L)' 'MRSFRRYCDTMFNRYRLGVILDRIDQIEVRTDAERQAVHLLRRVSTIALRANGYLLFVGD' A
#
# COMPACT_ATOMS: atom_id res chain seq x y z
N MET A 1 -12.40 -6.50 -24.14
CA MET A 1 -11.02 -6.06 -23.84
C MET A 1 -10.90 -5.11 -22.63
N ARG A 2 -11.83 -4.18 -22.40
CA ARG A 2 -11.78 -3.24 -21.23
C ARG A 2 -11.84 -3.92 -19.86
N SER A 3 -12.63 -4.98 -19.73
CA SER A 3 -12.82 -5.75 -18.49
C SER A 3 -11.56 -6.52 -18.07
N PHE A 4 -10.84 -7.10 -19.03
CA PHE A 4 -9.57 -7.80 -18.77
C PHE A 4 -8.47 -6.83 -18.29
N ARG A 5 -8.34 -5.66 -18.93
CA ARG A 5 -7.38 -4.62 -18.50
C ARG A 5 -7.65 -4.15 -17.07
N ARG A 6 -8.92 -3.86 -16.74
CA ARG A 6 -9.33 -3.46 -15.39
C ARG A 6 -9.08 -4.55 -14.35
N TYR A 7 -9.29 -5.81 -14.72
CA TYR A 7 -8.98 -6.97 -13.89
C TYR A 7 -7.47 -7.12 -13.65
N CYS A 8 -6.64 -7.01 -14.71
CA CYS A 8 -5.19 -7.02 -14.60
C CYS A 8 -4.64 -5.85 -13.77
N ASP A 9 -5.16 -4.64 -13.96
CA ASP A 9 -4.76 -3.45 -13.18
C ASP A 9 -5.10 -3.65 -11.69
N THR A 10 -6.26 -4.26 -11.40
CA THR A 10 -6.69 -4.57 -10.03
C THR A 10 -5.80 -5.62 -9.39
N MET A 11 -5.47 -6.69 -10.12
CA MET A 11 -4.53 -7.72 -9.65
C MET A 11 -3.12 -7.17 -9.41
N PHE A 12 -2.60 -6.39 -10.35
CA PHE A 12 -1.27 -5.81 -10.27
C PHE A 12 -1.16 -4.82 -9.12
N ASN A 13 -2.17 -3.96 -8.92
CA ASN A 13 -2.23 -3.05 -7.78
C ASN A 13 -2.35 -3.80 -6.45
N ARG A 14 -3.14 -4.86 -6.40
CA ARG A 14 -3.28 -5.69 -5.19
C ARG A 14 -1.96 -6.36 -4.81
N TYR A 15 -1.24 -6.91 -5.80
CA TYR A 15 0.09 -7.48 -5.59
C TYR A 15 1.09 -6.45 -5.08
N ARG A 16 1.16 -5.27 -5.74
CA ARG A 16 2.07 -4.19 -5.31
C ARG A 16 1.76 -3.67 -3.92
N LEU A 17 0.49 -3.51 -3.57
CA LEU A 17 0.06 -3.09 -2.23
C LEU A 17 0.38 -4.15 -1.17
N GLY A 18 0.26 -5.44 -1.51
CA GLY A 18 0.71 -6.54 -0.64
C GLY A 18 2.21 -6.46 -0.36
N VAL A 19 3.03 -6.30 -1.40
CA VAL A 19 4.48 -6.14 -1.25
C VAL A 19 4.83 -4.90 -0.41
N ILE A 20 4.11 -3.79 -0.57
CA ILE A 20 4.32 -2.58 0.24
C ILE A 20 4.00 -2.86 1.72
N LEU A 21 2.91 -3.58 2.02
CA LEU A 21 2.58 -3.95 3.40
C LEU A 21 3.66 -4.84 4.02
N ASP A 22 4.16 -5.83 3.28
CA ASP A 22 5.25 -6.70 3.74
C ASP A 22 6.54 -5.91 4.03
N ARG A 23 6.83 -4.88 3.21
CA ARG A 23 7.97 -3.98 3.42
C ARG A 23 7.78 -3.06 4.61
N ILE A 24 6.57 -2.54 4.83
CA ILE A 24 6.26 -1.69 5.99
C ILE A 24 6.47 -2.48 7.29
N ASP A 25 6.07 -3.75 7.33
CA ASP A 25 6.25 -4.61 8.50
C ASP A 25 7.73 -4.95 8.79
N GLN A 26 8.64 -4.68 7.85
CA GLN A 26 10.09 -4.82 8.02
C GLN A 26 10.78 -3.53 8.50
N ILE A 27 10.07 -2.41 8.59
CA ILE A 27 10.66 -1.13 9.01
C ILE A 27 10.99 -1.19 10.51
N GLU A 28 12.28 -1.10 10.83
CA GLU A 28 12.73 -0.97 12.21
C GLU A 28 12.44 0.45 12.71
N VAL A 29 11.64 0.54 13.76
CA VAL A 29 11.17 1.80 14.35
C VAL A 29 12.01 2.12 15.58
N ARG A 30 12.64 3.29 15.58
CA ARG A 30 13.56 3.74 16.63
C ARG A 30 13.01 4.90 17.45
N THR A 31 12.00 5.60 16.93
CA THR A 31 11.31 6.72 17.62
C THR A 31 9.79 6.57 17.60
N ASP A 32 9.10 7.26 18.52
CA ASP A 32 7.62 7.27 18.52
C ASP A 32 7.04 7.96 17.27
N ALA A 33 7.73 8.97 16.73
CA ALA A 33 7.33 9.62 15.49
C ALA A 33 7.37 8.65 14.29
N GLU A 34 8.45 7.85 14.18
CA GLU A 34 8.56 6.78 13.18
C GLU A 34 7.47 5.73 13.37
N ARG A 35 7.16 5.35 14.62
CA ARG A 35 6.07 4.40 14.93
C ARG A 35 4.74 4.89 14.37
N GLN A 36 4.46 6.17 14.57
CA GLN A 36 3.22 6.79 14.14
C GLN A 36 3.14 6.87 12.61
N ALA A 37 4.25 7.20 11.94
CA ALA A 37 4.34 7.21 10.49
C ALA A 37 4.16 5.81 9.87
N VAL A 38 4.86 4.79 10.41
CA VAL A 38 4.72 3.38 9.98
C VAL A 38 3.29 2.88 10.18
N HIS A 39 2.67 3.18 11.32
CA HIS A 39 1.29 2.82 11.59
C HIS A 39 0.31 3.49 10.59
N LEU A 40 0.51 4.77 10.28
CA LEU A 40 -0.31 5.49 9.30
C LEU A 40 -0.18 4.86 7.92
N LEU A 41 1.07 4.59 7.47
CA LEU A 41 1.38 3.94 6.20
C LEU A 41 0.73 2.55 6.07
N ARG A 42 0.79 1.74 7.13
CA ARG A 42 0.14 0.43 7.17
C ARG A 42 -1.38 0.55 7.04
N ARG A 43 -1.97 1.51 7.75
CA ARG A 43 -3.42 1.74 7.75
C ARG A 43 -3.92 2.18 6.37
N VAL A 44 -3.29 3.16 5.75
CA VAL A 44 -3.71 3.65 4.41
C VAL A 44 -3.51 2.59 3.33
N SER A 45 -2.42 1.82 3.38
CA SER A 45 -2.15 0.71 2.45
C SER A 45 -3.20 -0.39 2.57
N THR A 46 -3.61 -0.72 3.80
CA THR A 46 -4.68 -1.71 4.05
C THR A 46 -6.02 -1.23 3.51
N ILE A 47 -6.35 0.05 3.69
CA ILE A 47 -7.60 0.64 3.17
C ILE A 47 -7.61 0.62 1.64
N ALA A 48 -6.51 1.03 1.00
CA ALA A 48 -6.38 1.00 -0.45
C ALA A 48 -6.53 -0.42 -1.00
N LEU A 49 -5.91 -1.41 -0.35
CA LEU A 49 -6.01 -2.82 -0.74
C LEU A 49 -7.45 -3.34 -0.66
N ARG A 50 -8.19 -3.00 0.40
CA ARG A 50 -9.59 -3.43 0.59
C ARG A 50 -10.55 -2.75 -0.39
N ALA A 51 -10.28 -1.51 -0.77
CA ALA A 51 -11.10 -0.75 -1.71
C ALA A 51 -10.83 -1.10 -3.19
N ASN A 52 -9.91 -2.04 -3.50
CA ASN A 52 -9.33 -2.22 -4.83
C ASN A 52 -8.78 -0.90 -5.42
N GLY A 53 -8.32 -0.01 -4.53
CA GLY A 53 -7.76 1.29 -4.87
C GLY A 53 -6.27 1.21 -5.18
N TYR A 54 -5.68 2.38 -5.40
CA TYR A 54 -4.24 2.56 -5.58
C TYR A 54 -3.72 3.56 -4.55
N LEU A 55 -2.47 3.39 -4.12
CA LEU A 55 -1.74 4.43 -3.40
C LEU A 55 -0.83 5.16 -4.38
N LEU A 56 -0.95 6.49 -4.41
CA LEU A 56 -0.02 7.37 -5.11
C LEU A 56 0.87 8.02 -4.06
N PHE A 57 2.17 7.68 -4.07
CA PHE A 57 3.17 8.40 -3.31
C PHE A 57 3.66 9.54 -4.19
N VAL A 58 3.32 10.78 -3.81
CA VAL A 58 3.87 11.98 -4.42
C VAL A 58 4.89 12.52 -3.43
N GLY A 59 6.17 12.42 -3.77
CA GLY A 59 7.22 13.14 -3.08
C GLY A 59 7.30 14.57 -3.62
N ASP A 60 7.78 15.48 -2.77
CA ASP A 60 8.38 16.73 -3.23
C ASP A 60 9.85 16.46 -3.63
#